data_AF-A0A0K8QEI3-F1
#
_entry.id   AF-A0A0K8QEI3-F1
#
_cell.length_a   1.000
_cell.length_b   1.000
_cell.length_c   1.000
_cell.angle_alpha   90.00
_cell.angle_beta   90.00
_cell.angle_gamma   90.00
#
_symmetry.space_group_name_H-M   'P 1'
#
loop_
_entity.id
_entity.type
_entity.pdbx_description
1 polymer ?
#
loop_
_entity_poly.entity_id
_entity_poly.type
_entity_poly.pdbx_seq_one_letter_code
_entity_poly.pdbx_strand_id
1 'polypeptide(L)' 'MFQSSFRFEDGYLHPGDEPGLGVQVDEAAAARFPYTQAFLPIARELDGSMKDW' A
#
# COMPACT_ATOMS: atom_id res chain seq x y z
N MET A 1 -10.27 6.18 2.88
CA MET A 1 -9.80 5.86 1.50
C MET A 1 -8.84 6.97 1.09
N PHE A 2 -7.76 6.68 0.37
CA PHE A 2 -6.77 7.72 0.01
C PHE A 2 -7.16 8.44 -1.28
N GLN A 3 -6.98 9.76 -1.29
CA GLN A 3 -7.00 10.59 -2.49
C GLN A 3 -5.56 11.02 -2.75
N SER A 4 -5.10 10.93 -3.99
CA SER A 4 -3.72 11.21 -4.37
C SER A 4 -3.63 11.96 -5.69
N SER A 5 -2.69 12.89 -5.79
CA SER A 5 -2.43 13.69 -6.99
C SER A 5 -1.50 13.04 -8.01
N PHE A 6 -0.89 11.89 -7.67
CA PHE A 6 -0.05 11.16 -8.60
C PHE A 6 -0.85 10.75 -9.84
N ARG A 7 -0.19 10.74 -10.99
CA ARG A 7 -0.75 10.24 -12.25
C ARG A 7 0.16 9.18 -12.84
N PHE A 8 -0.46 8.18 -13.48
CA PHE A 8 0.24 7.14 -14.21
C PHE A 8 0.10 7.41 -15.70
N GLU A 9 1.20 7.75 -16.35
CA GLU A 9 1.25 8.17 -17.75
C GLU A 9 2.46 7.53 -18.41
N ASP A 10 2.27 6.93 -19.59
CA ASP A 10 3.33 6.33 -20.41
C ASP A 10 4.23 5.30 -19.68
N GLY A 11 3.68 4.59 -18.69
CA GLY A 11 4.42 3.60 -17.90
C GLY A 11 5.16 4.16 -16.68
N TYR A 12 5.03 5.46 -16.42
CA TYR A 12 5.68 6.16 -15.32
C TYR A 12 4.67 6.72 -14.32
N LEU A 13 5.08 6.81 -13.05
CA LEU A 13 4.36 7.56 -12.04
C LEU A 13 4.93 8.97 -11.94
N HIS A 14 4.10 9.98 -12.18
CA HIS A 14 4.42 11.37 -11.87
C HIS A 14 3.79 11.72 -10.51
N PRO A 15 4.54 12.33 -9.56
CA PRO A 15 4.07 12.54 -8.19
C PRO A 15 2.92 13.54 -8.06
N GLY A 16 2.69 14.36 -9.10
CA GLY A 16 1.77 15.49 -9.07
C GLY A 16 2.51 16.79 -8.74
N ASP A 17 1.78 17.90 -8.78
CA ASP A 17 2.34 19.26 -8.62
C ASP A 17 1.84 19.94 -7.34
N GLU A 18 1.04 19.24 -6.52
CA GLU A 18 0.53 19.77 -5.25
C GLU A 18 1.65 19.88 -4.21
N PRO A 19 1.65 20.93 -3.36
CA PRO A 19 2.60 21.05 -2.26
C PRO A 19 2.52 19.87 -1.27
N GLY A 20 3.67 19.45 -0.76
CA GLY A 20 3.77 18.29 0.14
C GLY A 20 3.76 16.97 -0.62
N LEU A 21 3.16 15.93 -0.04
CA LEU A 21 3.10 14.60 -0.66
C LEU A 21 1.95 14.44 -1.66
N GLY A 22 1.00 15.37 -1.71
CA GLY A 22 -0.18 15.25 -2.58
C GLY A 22 -1.09 14.06 -2.23
N VAL A 23 -1.12 13.62 -0.97
CA VAL A 23 -1.96 12.51 -0.49
C VAL A 23 -2.77 12.94 0.72
N GLN A 24 -4.07 12.61 0.72
CA GLN A 24 -5.01 12.87 1.81
C GLN A 24 -5.83 11.62 2.13
N VAL A 25 -6.29 11.51 3.38
CA VAL A 25 -7.19 10.44 3.82
C VAL A 25 -8.62 10.98 3.88
N ASP A 26 -9.52 10.37 3.10
CA ASP A 26 -10.96 10.49 3.33
C ASP A 26 -11.35 9.60 4.51
N GLU A 27 -11.54 10.22 5.67
CA GLU A 27 -11.89 9.56 6.93
C GLU A 27 -13.29 8.93 6.91
N ALA A 28 -14.28 9.59 6.28
CA ALA A 28 -15.64 9.07 6.19
C ALA A 28 -15.68 7.78 5.35
N ALA A 29 -14.94 7.75 4.23
CA ALA A 29 -14.78 6.54 3.44
C ALA A 29 -13.94 5.48 4.17
N ALA A 30 -12.90 5.88 4.92
CA ALA A 30 -12.04 4.95 5.67
C ALA A 30 -12.82 4.21 6.77
N ALA A 31 -13.75 4.89 7.47
CA ALA A 31 -14.53 4.31 8.57
C ALA A 31 -15.36 3.07 8.17
N ARG A 32 -15.60 2.87 6.87
CA ARG A 32 -16.32 1.70 6.33
C ARG A 32 -15.48 0.42 6.30
N PHE A 33 -14.15 0.52 6.49
CA PHE A 33 -13.21 -0.58 6.37
C PHE A 33 -12.44 -0.76 7.69
N PRO A 34 -13.02 -1.47 8.68
CA PRO A 34 -12.35 -1.71 9.95
C PRO A 34 -11.09 -2.56 9.76
N TYR A 35 -10.16 -2.43 10.71
CA TYR A 35 -8.94 -3.22 10.72
C TYR A 35 -9.23 -4.72 10.62
N THR A 36 -8.51 -5.39 9.72
CA THR A 36 -8.49 -6.84 9.61
C THR A 36 -7.03 -7.28 9.62
N GLN A 37 -6.70 -8.19 10.53
CA GLN A 37 -5.34 -8.70 10.65
C GLN A 37 -4.96 -9.52 9.41
N ALA A 38 -3.78 -9.28 8.87
CA ALA A 38 -3.20 -10.03 7.78
C ALA A 38 -1.71 -10.26 8.06
N PHE A 39 -1.22 -11.44 7.69
CA PHE A 39 0.18 -11.83 7.84
C PHE A 39 0.79 -12.08 6.47
N LEU A 40 2.07 -11.71 6.31
CA LEU A 40 2.84 -12.21 5.19
C LEU A 40 3.08 -13.72 5.38
N PRO A 41 3.14 -14.51 4.29
CA PRO A 41 3.59 -15.89 4.36
C PRO A 41 5.01 -16.01 4.92
N ILE A 42 5.37 -17.22 5.34
CA ILE A 42 6.75 -17.59 5.66
C ILE A 42 7.22 -18.68 4.70
N ALA A 43 8.51 -18.69 4.40
CA ALA A 43 9.16 -19.76 3.65
C ALA A 43 9.93 -20.69 4.59
N ARG A 44 9.92 -21.99 4.28
CA ARG A 44 10.74 -23.02 4.93
C ARG A 44 11.36 -23.92 3.88
N GLU A 45 12.57 -24.39 4.15
CA GLU A 45 13.19 -25.46 3.37
C GLU A 45 12.50 -26.81 3.63
N LEU A 46 12.80 -27.82 2.82
CA LEU A 46 12.21 -29.16 2.97
C LEU A 46 12.50 -29.82 4.32
N ASP A 47 13.61 -29.46 4.97
CA ASP A 47 13.96 -29.92 6.32
C ASP A 47 13.27 -29.12 7.45
N GLY A 48 12.46 -28.11 7.09
CA GLY A 48 11.74 -27.25 8.01
C GLY A 48 12.50 -26.02 8.49
N SER A 49 13.77 -25.85 8.12
CA SER A 49 14.56 -24.65 8.43
C SER A 49 13.91 -23.40 7.84
N MET A 50 13.98 -22.29 8.58
CA MET A 50 13.47 -21.00 8.11
C MET A 50 14.26 -20.51 6.89
N LYS A 51 13.54 -19.95 5.92
CA LYS A 51 14.10 -19.36 4.71
C LYS A 51 13.63 -17.92 4.52
N ASP A 52 14.36 -17.14 3.74
CA ASP A 52 13.86 -15.91 3.13
C ASP A 52 12.60 -16.18 2.29
N TRP A 53 11.55 -15.40 2.58
CA TRP A 53 10.30 -15.37 1.82
C TRP A 53 10.36 -14.27 0.77
#